data_AF-A0A645AJE5-F1
#
_entry.id   AF-A0A645AJE5-F1
#
_cell.length_a   1.000
_cell.length_b   1.000
_cell.length_c   1.000
_cell.angle_alpha   90.00
_cell.angle_beta   90.00
_cell.angle_gamma   90.00
#
_symmetry.space_group_name_H-M   'P 1'
#
loop_
_entity.id
_entity.type
_entity.pdbx_description
1 polymer ?
#
loop_
_entity_poly.entity_id
_entity_poly.type
_entity_poly.pdbx_seq_one_letter_code
_entity_poly.pdbx_strand_id
1 'polypeptide(L)'
;MFITFSVTDVIEGNGFLAIYVCAVYLGNQQITHKETILKMYDGMAWLMQIILFLTLGLLVFPSQIIPFIGIGLLISAFLIVVARPLSVIICTLPFKMKMNRKLFISWVGLRGAVPIVFATYPLIAGIDKAGIIFNIVFFISVTSVLIQGTTLPFVARLLGVAEQEEK
;
A
#
# COMPACT_ATOMS: atom_id res chain seq x y z
N MET A 1 -7.94 14.51 13.94
CA MET A 1 -7.11 13.34 13.56
C MET A 1 -5.95 13.11 14.52
N PHE A 2 -5.07 14.09 14.79
CA PHE A 2 -3.95 13.90 15.73
C PHE A 2 -4.38 13.51 17.15
N ILE A 3 -5.41 14.15 17.71
CA ILE A 3 -5.96 13.78 19.04
C ILE A 3 -6.43 12.32 19.04
N THR A 4 -7.16 11.90 18.01
CA THR A 4 -7.62 10.51 17.86
C THR A 4 -6.46 9.53 17.82
N PHE A 5 -5.39 9.85 17.09
CA PHE A 5 -4.18 9.03 17.05
C PHE A 5 -3.53 8.94 18.43
N SER A 6 -3.22 10.07 19.05
CA SER A 6 -2.52 10.12 20.34
C SER A 6 -3.30 9.43 21.45
N VAL A 7 -4.60 9.66 21.55
CA VAL A 7 -5.44 8.99 22.57
C VAL A 7 -5.47 7.49 22.34
N THR A 8 -5.57 7.04 21.08
CA THR A 8 -5.58 5.61 20.74
C THR A 8 -4.22 4.96 21.02
N ASP A 9 -3.13 5.67 20.76
CA ASP A 9 -1.77 5.19 21.01
C ASP A 9 -1.49 5.00 22.52
N VAL A 10 -1.97 5.93 23.37
CA VAL A 10 -1.83 5.82 24.84
C VAL A 10 -2.57 4.61 25.41
N ILE A 11 -3.69 4.20 24.81
CA ILE A 11 -4.44 3.00 25.22
C ILE A 11 -3.96 1.73 24.52
N GLU A 12 -2.77 1.77 23.89
CA GLU A 12 -2.15 0.66 23.14
C GLU A 12 -3.00 0.15 21.96
N GLY A 13 -3.89 0.99 21.43
CA GLY A 13 -4.71 0.70 20.26
C GLY A 13 -3.98 1.01 18.93
N ASN A 14 -4.55 0.58 17.81
CA ASN A 14 -4.01 0.91 16.49
C ASN A 14 -4.43 2.33 16.07
N GLY A 15 -3.54 3.30 16.26
CA GLY A 15 -3.77 4.71 15.90
C GLY A 15 -4.12 4.93 14.42
N PHE A 16 -3.52 4.15 13.49
CA PHE A 16 -3.83 4.27 12.05
C PHE A 16 -5.26 3.85 11.74
N LEU A 17 -5.72 2.75 12.35
CA LEU A 17 -7.11 2.28 12.20
C LEU A 17 -8.09 3.28 12.81
N ALA A 18 -7.78 3.86 13.97
CA ALA A 18 -8.64 4.85 14.60
C ALA A 18 -8.76 6.14 13.77
N ILE A 19 -7.67 6.64 13.19
CA ILE A 19 -7.73 7.76 12.23
C ILE A 19 -8.60 7.36 11.04
N TYR A 20 -8.43 6.17 10.47
CA TYR A 20 -9.20 5.71 9.32
C TYR A 20 -10.72 5.72 9.62
N VAL A 21 -11.13 5.12 10.74
CA VAL A 21 -12.54 5.10 11.15
C VAL A 21 -13.08 6.51 11.39
N CYS A 22 -12.30 7.37 12.07
CA CYS A 22 -12.65 8.77 12.29
C CYS A 22 -12.81 9.53 10.97
N ALA A 23 -11.91 9.33 10.00
CA ALA A 23 -11.97 9.96 8.69
C ALA A 23 -13.16 9.47 7.86
N VAL A 24 -13.48 8.18 7.89
CA VAL A 24 -14.67 7.62 7.22
C VAL A 24 -15.95 8.19 7.83
N TYR A 25 -16.02 8.25 9.17
CA TYR A 25 -17.17 8.84 9.87
C TYR A 25 -17.34 10.32 9.51
N LEU A 26 -16.28 11.11 9.61
CA LEU A 26 -16.29 12.54 9.28
C LEU A 26 -16.58 12.78 7.79
N GLY A 27 -16.08 11.89 6.92
CA GLY A 27 -16.35 11.88 5.50
C GLY A 27 -17.81 11.60 5.15
N ASN A 28 -18.60 10.99 6.04
CA ASN A 28 -20.03 10.78 5.83
C ASN A 28 -20.91 11.91 6.41
N GLN A 29 -20.32 12.84 7.17
CA GLN A 29 -21.05 13.96 7.77
C GLN A 29 -21.20 15.15 6.81
N GLN A 30 -22.25 15.94 7.02
CA GLN A 30 -22.43 17.24 6.37
C GLN A 30 -21.60 18.29 7.11
N ILE A 31 -20.50 18.74 6.50
CA ILE A 31 -19.57 19.72 7.06
C ILE A 31 -19.55 20.94 6.16
N THR A 32 -19.65 22.13 6.76
CA THR A 32 -19.48 23.39 6.03
C THR A 32 -18.09 23.46 5.39
N HIS A 33 -18.02 23.76 4.10
CA HIS A 33 -16.76 23.79 3.32
C HIS A 33 -15.96 22.48 3.30
N LYS A 34 -16.64 21.32 3.40
CA LYS A 34 -16.02 19.98 3.35
C LYS A 34 -15.01 19.81 2.21
N GLU A 35 -15.34 20.25 1.00
CA GLU A 35 -14.43 20.10 -0.15
C GLU A 35 -13.11 20.85 0.03
N THR A 36 -13.15 22.06 0.59
CA THR A 36 -11.95 22.85 0.86
C THR A 36 -11.07 22.15 1.90
N ILE A 37 -11.69 21.60 2.96
CA ILE A 37 -10.99 20.83 3.99
C ILE A 37 -10.33 19.60 3.36
N LEU A 38 -11.07 18.82 2.57
CA LEU A 38 -10.54 17.63 1.90
C LEU A 38 -9.39 17.97 0.96
N LYS A 39 -9.49 19.04 0.15
CA LYS A 39 -8.41 19.49 -0.73
C LYS A 39 -7.15 19.89 0.03
N MET A 40 -7.30 20.55 1.18
CA MET A 40 -6.16 20.90 2.03
C MET A 40 -5.48 19.64 2.59
N TYR A 41 -6.25 18.68 3.10
CA TYR A 41 -5.71 17.41 3.61
C TYR A 41 -5.08 16.57 2.50
N ASP A 42 -5.64 16.57 1.29
CA ASP A 42 -5.10 15.87 0.13
C ASP A 42 -3.74 16.47 -0.29
N GLY A 43 -3.64 17.81 -0.32
CA GLY A 43 -2.37 18.50 -0.54
C GLY A 43 -1.31 18.16 0.52
N MET A 44 -1.70 18.12 1.80
CA MET A 44 -0.80 17.69 2.88
C MET A 44 -0.39 16.22 2.75
N ALA A 45 -1.32 15.33 2.41
CA ALA A 45 -1.06 13.92 2.21
C ALA A 45 -0.05 13.72 1.08
N TRP A 46 -0.21 14.44 -0.03
CA TRP A 46 0.70 14.39 -1.17
C TRP A 46 2.10 14.88 -0.81
N LEU A 47 2.19 16.01 -0.08
CA LEU A 47 3.47 16.53 0.40
C LEU A 47 4.17 15.54 1.35
N MET A 48 3.44 14.98 2.31
CA MET A 48 3.97 13.97 3.23
C MET A 48 4.39 12.69 2.51
N GLN A 49 3.66 12.29 1.47
CA GLN A 49 4.03 11.15 0.63
C GLN A 49 5.33 11.40 -0.13
N ILE A 50 5.55 12.60 -0.67
CA ILE A 50 6.82 12.97 -1.32
C ILE A 50 7.98 12.92 -0.31
N ILE A 51 7.80 13.54 0.88
CA ILE A 51 8.82 13.51 1.94
C ILE A 51 9.14 12.08 2.34
N LEU A 52 8.11 11.23 2.50
CA LEU A 52 8.28 9.83 2.86
C LEU A 52 9.07 9.08 1.79
N PHE A 53 8.74 9.22 0.51
CA PHE A 53 9.50 8.53 -0.54
C PHE A 53 10.93 9.05 -0.67
N LEU A 54 11.14 10.36 -0.51
CA LEU A 54 12.46 10.97 -0.53
C LEU A 54 13.35 10.46 0.61
N THR A 55 12.81 10.46 1.84
CA THR A 55 13.54 9.99 3.03
C THR A 55 13.84 8.49 2.96
N LEU A 56 12.89 7.67 2.50
CA LEU A 56 13.12 6.25 2.28
C LEU A 56 14.15 5.99 1.17
N GLY A 57 14.13 6.77 0.09
CA GLY A 57 15.15 6.70 -0.96
C GLY A 57 16.56 7.02 -0.46
N LEU A 58 16.68 8.02 0.44
CA LEU A 58 17.94 8.36 1.09
C LEU A 58 18.42 7.31 2.09
N LEU A 59 17.48 6.58 2.72
CA LEU A 59 17.79 5.54 3.71
C LEU A 59 18.33 4.25 3.09
N VAL A 60 18.07 4.02 1.80
CA VAL A 60 18.37 2.75 1.12
C VAL A 60 19.75 2.78 0.46
N PHE A 61 20.56 1.75 0.76
CA PHE A 61 21.82 1.49 0.06
C PHE A 61 21.67 0.38 -0.97
N PRO A 62 21.72 0.67 -2.29
CA PRO A 62 21.55 -0.33 -3.35
C PRO A 62 22.54 -1.49 -3.26
N SER A 63 23.76 -1.23 -2.77
CA SER A 63 24.82 -2.22 -2.61
C SER A 63 24.47 -3.36 -1.65
N GLN A 64 23.60 -3.11 -0.65
CA GLN A 64 23.15 -4.11 0.31
C GLN A 64 21.95 -4.94 -0.18
N ILE A 65 21.32 -4.51 -1.26
CA ILE A 65 20.16 -5.21 -1.86
C ILE A 65 20.62 -6.34 -2.78
N ILE A 66 21.71 -6.13 -3.54
CA ILE A 66 22.24 -7.03 -4.58
C ILE A 66 22.31 -8.51 -4.17
N PRO A 67 22.85 -8.89 -3.00
CA PRO A 67 22.93 -10.31 -2.61
C PRO A 67 21.57 -10.97 -2.32
N PHE A 68 20.52 -10.18 -2.04
CA PHE A 68 19.19 -10.68 -1.66
C PHE A 68 18.15 -10.55 -2.77
N ILE A 69 18.52 -10.01 -3.94
CA ILE A 69 17.61 -9.82 -5.09
C ILE A 69 16.93 -11.12 -5.49
N GLY A 70 17.67 -12.24 -5.56
CA GLY A 70 17.09 -13.52 -5.98
C GLY A 70 15.98 -14.02 -5.06
N ILE A 71 16.20 -13.94 -3.74
CA ILE A 71 15.23 -14.35 -2.72
C ILE A 71 14.05 -13.37 -2.69
N GLY A 72 14.33 -12.06 -2.73
CA GLY A 72 13.30 -11.02 -2.76
C GLY A 72 12.40 -11.11 -3.98
N LEU A 73 12.95 -11.42 -5.16
CA LEU A 73 12.19 -11.60 -6.40
C LEU A 73 11.29 -12.85 -6.33
N LEU A 74 11.80 -13.95 -5.79
CA LEU A 74 11.03 -15.19 -5.63
C LEU A 74 9.85 -14.98 -4.66
N ILE A 75 10.10 -14.33 -3.52
CA ILE A 75 9.05 -13.98 -2.54
C ILE A 75 8.05 -13.00 -3.15
N SER A 76 8.52 -11.99 -3.89
CA SER A 76 7.64 -11.03 -4.59
C SER A 76 6.73 -11.73 -5.58
N ALA A 77 7.30 -12.57 -6.45
CA ALA A 77 6.57 -13.32 -7.46
C ALA A 77 5.55 -14.26 -6.83
N PHE A 78 5.93 -14.99 -5.78
CA PHE A 78 5.01 -15.84 -5.03
C PHE A 78 3.86 -15.04 -4.42
N LEU A 79 4.15 -13.89 -3.81
CA LEU A 79 3.14 -13.07 -3.19
C LEU A 79 2.17 -12.43 -4.21
N ILE A 80 2.68 -12.05 -5.38
CA ILE A 80 1.89 -11.41 -6.45
C ILE A 80 1.06 -12.45 -7.20
N VAL A 81 1.65 -13.58 -7.58
CA VAL A 81 1.02 -14.57 -8.48
C VAL A 81 0.19 -15.60 -7.71
N VAL A 82 0.59 -15.96 -6.49
CA VAL A 82 -0.06 -17.02 -5.72
C VAL A 82 -0.83 -16.45 -4.55
N ALA A 83 -0.16 -15.78 -3.62
CA ALA A 83 -0.79 -15.37 -2.37
C ALA A 83 -1.94 -14.39 -2.57
N ARG A 84 -1.79 -13.42 -3.49
CA ARG A 84 -2.81 -12.39 -3.75
C ARG A 84 -4.05 -12.96 -4.45
N PRO A 85 -3.96 -13.73 -5.56
CA PRO A 85 -5.15 -14.32 -6.19
C PRO A 85 -5.87 -15.30 -5.28
N LEU A 86 -5.15 -16.14 -4.53
CA LEU A 86 -5.76 -17.04 -3.54
C LEU A 86 -6.53 -16.27 -2.47
N SER A 87 -5.91 -15.25 -1.86
CA SER A 87 -6.56 -14.43 -0.83
C SER A 87 -7.83 -13.76 -1.37
N VAL A 88 -7.79 -13.22 -2.58
CA VAL A 88 -8.96 -12.56 -3.20
C VAL A 88 -10.04 -13.57 -3.54
N ILE A 89 -9.71 -14.75 -4.08
CA ILE A 89 -10.70 -15.79 -4.42
C ILE A 89 -11.40 -16.30 -3.16
N ILE A 90 -10.64 -16.53 -2.07
CA ILE A 90 -11.20 -16.99 -0.79
C ILE A 90 -12.12 -15.92 -0.20
N CYS A 91 -11.68 -14.67 -0.12
CA CYS A 91 -12.50 -13.57 0.43
C CYS A 91 -13.73 -13.24 -0.44
N THR A 92 -13.66 -13.48 -1.75
CA THR A 92 -14.77 -13.24 -2.70
C THR A 92 -15.56 -14.50 -3.03
N LEU A 93 -15.34 -15.62 -2.34
CA LEU A 93 -16.17 -16.82 -2.48
C LEU A 93 -17.66 -16.57 -2.16
N PRO A 94 -18.02 -15.84 -1.08
CA PRO A 94 -19.43 -15.57 -0.76
C PRO A 94 -20.06 -14.51 -1.66
N PHE A 95 -19.26 -13.65 -2.29
CA PHE A 95 -19.74 -12.59 -3.18
C PHE A 95 -19.73 -13.12 -4.63
N LYS A 96 -20.90 -13.32 -5.24
CA LYS A 96 -21.10 -13.85 -6.62
C LYS A 96 -20.54 -12.91 -7.72
N MET A 97 -19.23 -12.65 -7.72
CA MET A 97 -18.55 -11.78 -8.68
C MET A 97 -18.00 -12.56 -9.89
N LYS A 98 -18.04 -11.94 -11.07
CA LYS A 98 -17.45 -12.49 -12.31
C LYS A 98 -15.94 -12.71 -12.15
N MET A 99 -15.42 -13.81 -12.70
CA MET A 99 -14.00 -14.20 -12.58
C MET A 99 -13.05 -13.10 -13.08
N ASN A 100 -13.39 -12.40 -14.16
CA ASN A 100 -12.56 -11.31 -14.70
C ASN A 100 -12.37 -10.16 -13.69
N ARG A 101 -13.41 -9.83 -12.90
CA ARG A 101 -13.31 -8.82 -11.84
C ARG A 101 -12.47 -9.33 -10.66
N LYS A 102 -12.58 -10.61 -10.30
CA LYS A 102 -11.76 -11.23 -9.25
C LYS A 102 -10.27 -11.22 -9.61
N LEU A 103 -9.95 -11.58 -10.86
CA LEU A 103 -8.60 -11.54 -11.39
C LEU A 103 -8.05 -10.11 -11.43
N PHE A 104 -8.86 -9.15 -11.87
CA PHE A 104 -8.45 -7.75 -11.86
C PHE A 104 -8.14 -7.25 -10.44
N ILE A 105 -9.05 -7.47 -9.48
CA ILE A 105 -8.84 -7.08 -8.06
C ILE A 105 -7.60 -7.74 -7.48
N SER A 106 -7.32 -9.00 -7.83
CA SER A 106 -6.08 -9.67 -7.42
C SER A 106 -4.83 -9.05 -8.01
N TRP A 107 -4.92 -8.49 -9.23
CA TRP A 107 -3.80 -7.86 -9.92
C TRP A 107 -3.50 -6.44 -9.43
N VAL A 108 -4.52 -5.68 -8.98
CA VAL A 108 -4.39 -4.31 -8.42
C VAL A 108 -3.72 -4.29 -7.03
N GLY A 109 -2.94 -5.31 -6.69
CA GLY A 109 -2.24 -5.45 -5.41
C GLY A 109 -1.00 -4.58 -5.25
N LEU A 110 -1.06 -3.31 -5.68
CA LEU A 110 0.05 -2.36 -5.59
C LEU A 110 0.56 -2.24 -4.15
N ARG A 111 1.84 -2.56 -3.95
CA ARG A 111 2.52 -2.36 -2.67
C ARG A 111 3.21 -1.01 -2.69
N GLY A 112 2.60 -0.04 -2.00
CA GLY A 112 3.12 1.32 -1.94
C GLY A 112 4.16 1.55 -0.84
N ALA A 113 4.09 2.75 -0.25
CA ALA A 113 4.93 3.22 0.84
C ALA A 113 4.74 2.48 2.17
N VAL A 114 3.51 2.02 2.45
CA VAL A 114 3.11 1.50 3.77
C VAL A 114 3.97 0.31 4.25
N PRO A 115 4.22 -0.75 3.44
CA PRO A 115 5.09 -1.84 3.85
C PRO A 115 6.51 -1.40 4.20
N ILE A 116 7.04 -0.40 3.49
CA ILE A 116 8.40 0.10 3.70
C ILE A 116 8.49 0.80 5.06
N VAL A 117 7.51 1.63 5.40
CA VAL A 117 7.40 2.24 6.74
C VAL A 117 7.27 1.15 7.80
N PHE A 118 6.48 0.10 7.57
CA PHE A 118 6.41 -0.98 8.56
C PHE A 118 7.74 -1.72 8.75
N ALA A 119 8.56 -1.81 7.70
CA ALA A 119 9.88 -2.41 7.78
C ALA A 119 10.91 -1.53 8.53
N THR A 120 10.63 -0.24 8.76
CA THR A 120 11.50 0.58 9.61
C THR A 120 11.27 0.33 11.11
N TYR A 121 10.10 -0.15 11.54
CA TYR A 121 9.89 -0.45 12.97
C TYR A 121 10.87 -1.50 13.52
N PRO A 122 11.08 -2.67 12.87
CA PRO A 122 12.12 -3.61 13.29
C PRO A 122 13.53 -3.02 13.27
N LEU A 123 13.81 -2.13 12.30
CA LEU A 123 15.10 -1.48 12.14
C LEU A 123 15.39 -0.53 13.30
N ILE A 124 14.40 0.27 13.71
CA ILE A 124 14.48 1.19 14.85
C ILE A 124 14.55 0.43 16.17
N ALA A 125 13.84 -0.71 16.27
CA ALA A 125 13.89 -1.60 17.42
C ALA A 125 15.23 -2.37 17.56
N GLY A 126 16.15 -2.24 16.59
CA GLY A 126 17.47 -2.87 16.64
C GLY A 126 17.43 -4.40 16.52
N ILE A 127 16.40 -4.96 15.90
CA ILE A 127 16.23 -6.42 15.79
C ILE A 127 17.28 -7.01 14.85
N ASP A 128 17.85 -8.16 15.21
CA ASP A 128 18.76 -8.90 14.36
C ASP A 128 18.13 -9.15 12.97
N LYS A 129 18.91 -8.94 11.90
CA LYS A 129 18.48 -9.06 10.50
C LYS A 129 17.41 -8.05 10.05
N ALA A 130 17.06 -7.04 10.84
CA ALA A 130 16.10 -6.01 10.44
C ALA A 130 16.50 -5.27 9.15
N GLY A 131 17.80 -5.03 8.94
CA GLY A 131 18.30 -4.45 7.70
C GLY A 131 18.02 -5.32 6.46
N ILE A 132 18.07 -6.65 6.61
CA ILE A 132 17.76 -7.59 5.53
C ILE A 132 16.26 -7.51 5.19
N ILE A 133 15.39 -7.49 6.22
CA ILE A 133 13.94 -7.36 6.04
C ILE A 133 13.60 -6.06 5.34
N PHE A 134 14.19 -4.94 5.78
CA PHE A 134 14.00 -3.63 5.17
C PHE A 134 14.38 -3.62 3.69
N ASN A 135 15.57 -4.13 3.36
CA ASN A 135 16.06 -4.19 1.98
C ASN A 135 15.17 -5.06 1.08
N ILE A 136 14.69 -6.20 1.58
CA ILE A 136 13.77 -7.08 0.84
C ILE A 136 12.43 -6.38 0.61
N VAL A 137 11.83 -5.79 1.65
CA VAL A 137 10.53 -5.11 1.54
C VAL A 137 10.61 -3.92 0.60
N PHE A 138 11.70 -3.15 0.67
CA PHE A 138 11.93 -2.02 -0.23
C PHE A 138 12.01 -2.50 -1.69
N PHE A 139 12.82 -3.52 -1.97
CA PHE A 139 12.94 -4.10 -3.31
C PHE A 139 11.59 -4.59 -3.84
N ILE A 140 10.85 -5.35 -3.02
CA ILE A 140 9.51 -5.84 -3.35
C ILE A 140 8.56 -4.69 -3.69
N SER A 141 8.52 -3.63 -2.87
CA SER A 141 7.64 -2.48 -3.11
C SER A 141 8.00 -1.75 -4.40
N VAL A 142 9.28 -1.47 -4.66
CA VAL A 142 9.73 -0.80 -5.90
C VAL A 142 9.40 -1.66 -7.11
N THR A 143 9.74 -2.95 -7.09
CA THR A 143 9.42 -3.87 -8.20
C THR A 143 7.90 -4.00 -8.41
N SER A 144 7.11 -4.07 -7.34
CA SER A 144 5.64 -4.12 -7.41
C SER A 144 5.08 -2.85 -8.06
N VAL A 145 5.54 -1.65 -7.64
CA VAL A 145 5.09 -0.39 -8.24
C VAL A 145 5.51 -0.28 -9.71
N LEU A 146 6.74 -0.67 -10.06
CA LEU A 146 7.21 -0.62 -11.45
C LEU A 146 6.44 -1.60 -12.34
N ILE A 147 6.29 -2.86 -11.93
CA ILE A 147 5.63 -3.89 -12.73
C ILE A 147 4.11 -3.67 -12.73
N GLN A 148 3.48 -3.68 -11.55
CA GLN A 148 2.02 -3.61 -11.46
C GLN A 148 1.49 -2.21 -11.80
N GLY A 149 2.23 -1.13 -11.50
CA GLY A 149 1.83 0.23 -11.84
C GLY A 149 1.76 0.47 -13.34
N THR A 150 2.75 -0.03 -14.10
CA THR A 150 2.75 0.07 -15.57
C THR A 150 1.80 -0.94 -16.23
N THR A 151 1.63 -2.12 -15.64
CA THR A 151 0.81 -3.21 -16.20
C THR A 151 -0.69 -3.07 -15.88
N LEU A 152 -1.05 -2.24 -14.90
CA LEU A 152 -2.42 -1.97 -14.47
C LEU A 152 -3.38 -1.55 -15.60
N PRO A 153 -3.10 -0.48 -16.38
CA PRO A 153 -3.98 -0.07 -17.47
C PRO A 153 -4.08 -1.12 -18.58
N PHE A 154 -3.00 -1.87 -18.83
CA PHE A 154 -2.98 -2.96 -19.81
C PHE A 154 -3.88 -4.13 -19.38
N VAL A 155 -3.77 -4.58 -18.13
CA VAL A 155 -4.58 -5.68 -17.59
C VAL A 155 -6.05 -5.28 -17.42
N ALA A 156 -6.34 -4.02 -17.11
CA ALA A 156 -7.70 -3.49 -17.10
C ALA A 156 -8.38 -3.62 -18.48
N ARG A 157 -7.65 -3.29 -19.55
CA ARG A 157 -8.10 -3.44 -20.95
C ARG A 157 -8.25 -4.90 -21.34
N LEU A 158 -7.28 -5.75 -20.99
CA LEU A 158 -7.30 -7.19 -21.32
C LEU A 158 -8.47 -7.94 -20.67
N LEU A 159 -8.80 -7.59 -19.41
CA LEU A 159 -9.89 -8.24 -18.66
C LEU A 159 -11.27 -7.63 -18.95
N GLY A 160 -11.34 -6.58 -19.77
CA GLY A 160 -12.59 -5.87 -20.09
C GLY A 160 -13.23 -5.18 -18.87
N VAL A 161 -12.39 -4.75 -17.91
CA VAL A 161 -12.82 -4.08 -16.67
C VAL A 161 -12.50 -2.58 -16.71
N ALA A 162 -11.70 -2.12 -17.67
CA ALA A 162 -11.62 -0.71 -17.99
C ALA A 162 -13.00 -0.22 -18.46
N GLU A 163 -13.62 0.66 -17.68
CA GLU A 163 -14.75 1.45 -18.16
C GLU A 163 -14.33 2.13 -19.46
N GLN A 164 -15.19 2.05 -20.48
CA GLN A 164 -15.02 2.83 -21.70
C GLN A 164 -14.92 4.29 -21.28
N GLU A 165 -13.79 4.95 -21.58
CA GLU A 165 -13.74 6.41 -21.64
C GLU A 165 -14.87 6.83 -22.59
N GLU A 166 -15.95 7.34 -22.01
CA GLU A 166 -17.02 8.00 -22.75
C GLU A 166 -16.37 9.21 -23.45
N LYS A 167 -16.48 9.20 -24.79
CA LYS A 167 -15.82 10.10 -25.74
C LYS A 167 -16.02 11.58 -25.43
#